data_AF-A0A2S9FXG4-F1
#
_entry.id   AF-A0A2S9FXG4-F1
#
_cell.length_a   1.000
_cell.length_b   1.000
_cell.length_c   1.000
_cell.angle_alpha   90.00
_cell.angle_beta   90.00
_cell.angle_gamma   90.00
#
_symmetry.space_group_name_H-M   'P 1'
#
loop_
_entity.id
_entity.type
_entity.pdbx_description
1 polymer ?
#
loop_
_entity_poly.entity_id
_entity_poly.type
_entity_poly.pdbx_seq_one_letter_code
_entity_poly.pdbx_strand_id
1 'polypeptide(L)'
;GVRNPTAPPLLIHKDPDGAARSDFYLGAAFEGPPGHVHGGVSEKILDHVLGDAASKPGVHRLTGTITVRYRRLTPLGRLHAEARI
;
A
#
# COMPACT_ATOMS: atom_id res chain seq x y z
N GLY A 1 6.45 0.92 -9.00
CA GLY A 1 7.05 0.27 -10.19
C GLY A 1 8.43 0.81 -10.39
N VAL A 2 9.41 -0.04 -10.71
CA VAL A 2 10.87 0.28 -10.67
C VAL A 2 11.26 1.52 -11.48
N ARG A 3 10.48 1.88 -12.51
CA ARG A 3 10.71 3.05 -13.37
C ARG A 3 9.79 4.24 -13.07
N ASN A 4 9.02 4.19 -11.99
CA ASN A 4 8.14 5.27 -11.59
C ASN A 4 8.75 5.99 -10.37
N PRO A 5 9.31 7.20 -10.54
CA PRO A 5 10.00 7.93 -9.47
C PRO A 5 9.08 8.39 -8.34
N THR A 6 7.75 8.39 -8.55
CA THR A 6 6.75 8.76 -7.54
C THR A 6 6.10 7.54 -6.90
N ALA A 7 6.49 6.32 -7.30
CA ALA A 7 5.98 5.11 -6.68
C ALA A 7 6.71 4.85 -5.36
N PRO A 8 5.98 4.65 -4.25
CA PRO A 8 6.56 4.06 -3.06
C PRO A 8 7.26 2.74 -3.41
N PRO A 9 8.47 2.48 -2.87
CA PRO A 9 9.23 1.28 -3.17
C PRO A 9 8.67 0.08 -2.38
N LEU A 10 7.47 -0.38 -2.77
CA LEU A 10 6.84 -1.55 -2.15
C LEU A 10 7.47 -2.83 -2.69
N LEU A 11 8.01 -3.65 -1.80
CA LEU A 11 8.28 -5.07 -2.04
C LEU A 11 7.15 -5.86 -1.36
N ILE A 12 6.33 -6.55 -2.13
CA ILE A 12 5.19 -7.30 -1.58
C ILE A 12 5.55 -8.78 -1.51
N HIS A 13 5.32 -9.36 -0.34
CA HIS A 13 5.43 -10.79 -0.08
C HIS A 13 4.04 -11.38 0.02
N LYS A 14 3.75 -12.41 -0.79
CA LYS A 14 2.51 -13.20 -0.68
C LYS A 14 2.78 -14.47 0.10
N ASP A 15 1.96 -14.71 1.10
CA ASP A 15 1.99 -15.91 1.89
C ASP A 15 1.08 -17.00 1.26
N PRO A 16 1.35 -18.29 1.54
CA PRO A 16 0.50 -19.39 1.07
C PRO A 16 -0.94 -19.33 1.57
N ASP A 17 -1.20 -18.61 2.67
CA ASP A 17 -2.53 -18.42 3.26
C ASP A 17 -3.35 -17.31 2.55
N GLY A 18 -2.81 -16.69 1.49
CA GLY A 18 -3.46 -15.62 0.73
C GLY A 18 -3.24 -14.22 1.29
N ALA A 19 -2.46 -14.06 2.37
CA ALA A 19 -2.05 -12.75 2.85
C ALA A 19 -0.98 -12.12 1.94
N ALA A 20 -1.02 -10.80 1.80
CA ALA A 20 0.06 -10.02 1.19
C ALA A 20 0.57 -8.99 2.19
N ARG A 21 1.89 -8.83 2.30
CA ARG A 21 2.54 -7.92 3.25
C ARG A 21 3.65 -7.12 2.59
N SER A 22 3.86 -5.91 3.08
CA SER A 22 5.00 -5.08 2.67
C SER A 22 5.49 -4.20 3.82
N ASP A 23 6.79 -4.24 4.06
CA ASP A 23 7.51 -3.33 4.94
C ASP A 23 8.29 -2.32 4.09
N PHE A 24 8.11 -1.03 4.36
CA PHE A 24 8.68 0.03 3.54
C PHE A 24 8.94 1.29 4.35
N TYR A 25 9.65 2.24 3.73
CA TYR A 25 9.95 3.54 4.31
C TYR A 25 9.33 4.66 3.48
N LEU A 26 8.59 5.57 4.12
CA LEU A 26 8.09 6.79 3.50
C LEU A 26 8.74 8.03 4.13
N GLY A 27 9.49 8.77 3.32
CA GLY A 27 10.07 10.06 3.70
C GLY A 27 9.17 11.25 3.35
N ALA A 28 9.70 12.47 3.54
CA ALA A 28 8.99 13.74 3.36
C ALA A 28 8.36 13.93 1.96
N ALA A 29 8.84 13.24 0.94
CA ALA A 29 8.23 13.27 -0.39
C ALA A 29 6.77 12.74 -0.42
N PHE A 30 6.34 12.02 0.61
CA PHE A 30 4.99 11.45 0.75
C PHE A 30 4.17 12.13 1.87
N GLU A 31 4.66 13.25 2.40
CA GLU A 31 4.06 13.99 3.48
C GLU A 31 2.74 14.66 3.04
N GLY A 32 1.76 14.67 3.94
CA GLY A 32 0.57 15.51 3.82
C GLY A 32 0.53 16.50 4.98
N PRO A 33 -0.02 16.11 6.15
CA PRO A 33 0.17 16.87 7.38
C PRO A 33 1.63 16.81 7.87
N PRO A 34 2.13 17.83 8.57
CA PRO A 34 3.49 17.83 9.11
C PRO A 34 3.81 16.57 9.91
N GLY A 35 4.91 15.89 9.56
CA GLY A 35 5.38 14.64 10.17
C GLY A 35 4.60 13.38 9.78
N HIS A 36 3.61 13.48 8.88
CA HIS A 36 2.69 12.38 8.59
C HIS A 36 2.47 12.16 7.09
N VAL A 37 2.26 10.91 6.72
CA VAL A 37 1.96 10.48 5.34
C VAL A 37 0.63 11.09 4.89
N HIS A 38 0.59 11.59 3.66
CA HIS A 38 -0.65 12.03 3.04
C HIS A 38 -1.67 10.87 2.98
N GLY A 39 -2.93 11.12 3.34
CA GLY A 39 -3.97 10.09 3.36
C GLY A 39 -4.06 9.31 2.04
N GLY A 40 -4.14 10.02 0.91
CA GLY A 40 -4.16 9.42 -0.42
C GLY A 40 -2.93 8.55 -0.78
N VAL A 41 -1.76 8.77 -0.16
CA VAL A 41 -0.61 7.86 -0.32
C VAL A 41 -0.85 6.56 0.45
N SER A 42 -1.40 6.66 1.66
CA SER A 42 -1.77 5.47 2.45
C SER A 42 -2.83 4.65 1.71
N GLU A 43 -3.86 5.29 1.15
CA GLU A 43 -4.89 4.64 0.35
C GLU A 43 -4.31 3.95 -0.89
N LYS A 44 -3.47 4.65 -1.68
CA LYS A 44 -2.78 4.08 -2.85
C LYS A 44 -1.98 2.82 -2.50
N ILE A 45 -1.29 2.82 -1.36
CA ILE A 45 -0.51 1.66 -0.90
C ILE A 45 -1.43 0.52 -0.50
N LEU A 46 -2.50 0.79 0.26
CA LEU A 46 -3.47 -0.23 0.67
C LEU A 46 -4.18 -0.87 -0.54
N ASP A 47 -4.59 -0.06 -1.53
CA ASP A 47 -5.15 -0.55 -2.79
C ASP A 47 -4.15 -1.46 -3.52
N HIS A 48 -2.87 -1.06 -3.60
CA HIS A 48 -1.84 -1.85 -4.27
C HIS A 48 -1.58 -3.20 -3.58
N VAL A 49 -1.48 -3.21 -2.25
CA VAL A 49 -1.25 -4.44 -1.47
C VAL A 49 -2.48 -5.36 -1.53
N LEU A 50 -3.69 -4.80 -1.46
CA LEU A 50 -4.93 -5.56 -1.63
C LEU A 50 -5.06 -6.13 -3.04
N GLY A 51 -4.74 -5.35 -4.07
CA GLY A 51 -4.72 -5.80 -5.45
C GLY A 51 -3.76 -6.97 -5.64
N ASP A 52 -2.60 -6.94 -4.98
CA ASP A 52 -1.66 -8.04 -5.01
C ASP A 52 -2.20 -9.28 -4.27
N ALA A 53 -2.77 -9.14 -3.07
CA ALA A 53 -3.47 -10.25 -2.38
C ALA A 53 -4.59 -10.87 -3.26
N ALA A 54 -5.31 -10.04 -4.02
CA ALA A 54 -6.36 -10.45 -4.94
C ALA A 54 -5.86 -11.06 -6.24
N SER A 55 -4.60 -10.83 -6.61
CA SER A 55 -4.10 -11.19 -7.93
C SER A 55 -3.92 -12.71 -8.06
N LYS A 56 -4.44 -13.27 -9.16
CA LYS A 56 -4.22 -14.66 -9.57
C LYS A 56 -3.56 -14.66 -10.95
N PRO A 57 -2.61 -15.57 -11.23
CA PRO A 57 -2.01 -15.67 -12.55
C PRO A 57 -3.05 -15.76 -13.67
N GLY A 58 -2.87 -14.98 -14.73
CA GLY A 58 -3.73 -15.00 -15.92
C GLY A 58 -5.10 -14.34 -15.78
N VAL A 59 -5.43 -13.73 -14.63
CA VAL A 59 -6.72 -13.05 -14.44
C VAL A 59 -6.50 -11.58 -14.12
N HIS A 60 -6.94 -10.71 -15.03
CA HIS A 60 -6.99 -9.28 -14.78
C HIS A 60 -8.12 -8.94 -13.81
N ARG A 61 -7.82 -8.07 -12.84
CA ARG A 61 -8.80 -7.53 -11.90
C ARG A 61 -8.60 -6.03 -11.80
N LEU A 62 -9.69 -5.33 -11.55
CA LEU A 62 -9.72 -3.90 -11.30
C LEU A 62 -10.39 -3.68 -9.94
N THR A 63 -9.91 -2.68 -9.20
CA THR A 63 -10.60 -2.21 -8.00
C THR A 63 -11.95 -1.61 -8.43
N GLY A 64 -13.05 -2.22 -8.01
CA GLY A 64 -14.39 -1.69 -8.26
C GLY A 64 -14.73 -0.56 -7.28
N THR A 65 -14.56 -0.85 -5.99
CA THR A 65 -14.76 0.11 -4.90
C THR A 65 -13.72 -0.14 -3.82
N ILE A 66 -13.15 0.92 -3.27
CA ILE A 66 -12.34 0.87 -2.06
C ILE A 66 -12.94 1.81 -1.02
N THR A 67 -12.98 1.34 0.24
CA THR A 67 -13.43 2.13 1.39
C THR A 67 -12.31 2.14 2.40
N VAL A 68 -11.75 3.31 2.69
CA VAL A 68 -10.68 3.48 3.67
C VAL A 68 -11.20 4.21 4.90
N ARG A 69 -10.85 3.69 6.09
CA ARG A 69 -11.10 4.37 7.36
C ARG A 69 -9.79 4.69 8.05
N TYR A 70 -9.45 5.97 8.11
CA TYR A 70 -8.31 6.47 8.86
C TYR A 70 -8.62 6.47 10.36
N ARG A 71 -7.89 5.68 11.14
CA ARG A 71 -8.08 5.56 12.60
C ARG A 71 -7.14 6.45 13.42
N ARG A 72 -6.00 6.81 12.83
CA ARG A 72 -4.95 7.65 13.40
C ARG A 72 -4.15 8.27 12.26
N LEU A 73 -3.42 9.33 12.52
CA LEU A 73 -2.42 9.82 11.57
C LEU A 73 -1.32 8.75 11.39
N THR A 74 -0.80 8.65 10.17
CA THR A 74 0.29 7.72 9.81
C THR A 74 1.61 8.47 9.83
N PRO A 75 2.51 8.23 10.80
CA PRO A 75 3.80 8.92 10.84
C PRO A 75 4.65 8.61 9.61
N LEU A 76 5.49 9.56 9.22
CA LEU A 76 6.59 9.27 8.29
C LEU A 76 7.54 8.24 8.91
N GLY A 77 8.28 7.52 8.06
CA GLY A 77 9.27 6.54 8.47
C GLY A 77 8.92 5.12 8.05
N ARG A 78 9.27 4.14 8.91
CA ARG A 78 9.04 2.71 8.66
C ARG A 78 7.57 2.36 8.89
N LEU A 79 6.97 1.73 7.89
CA LEU A 79 5.57 1.37 7.88
C LEU A 79 5.40 -0.07 7.40
N HIS A 80 4.31 -0.67 7.86
CA HIS A 80 3.88 -2.01 7.51
C HIS A 80 2.47 -1.92 6.90
N ALA A 81 2.25 -2.63 5.79
CA ALA A 81 0.93 -2.83 5.21
C ALA A 81 0.66 -4.32 5.03
N GLU A 82 -0.57 -4.74 5.31
CA GLU A 82 -1.04 -6.10 5.12
C GLU A 82 -2.44 -6.10 4.47
N ALA A 83 -2.71 -7.13 3.68
CA ALA A 83 -4.03 -7.41 3.11
C ALA A 83 -4.30 -8.92 3.09
N ARG A 84 -5.58 -9.30 3.14
CA ARG A 84 -6.08 -10.68 3.08
C ARG A 84 -7.42 -10.71 2.33
N ILE A 85 -7.78 -11.87 1.77
CA ILE A 85 -9.06 -12.13 1.08
C ILE A 85 -9.72 -13.36 1.66
#